data_AF-A0A7S3DVQ9-F1
#
_entry.id   AF-A0A7S3DVQ9-F1
#
_cell.length_a   1.000
_cell.length_b   1.000
_cell.length_c   1.000
_cell.angle_alpha   90.00
_cell.angle_beta   90.00
_cell.angle_gamma   90.00
#
_symmetry.space_group_name_H-M   'P 1'
#
loop_
_entity.id
_entity.type
_entity.pdbx_description
1 polymer ?
#
loop_
_entity_poly.entity_id
_entity_poly.type
_entity_poly.pdbx_seq_one_letter_code
_entity_poly.pdbx_strand_id
1 'polypeptide(L)'
;DLFVEVDGTKFTTKDATPDDVALKLRGPGGSKVGVVMERNGQTLDFILTREAIKISSVRSYMSPTPVSGQKVGVVRIKSFSGTTADTVAEKLAELKKKGTTAD
;
A
#
# COMPACT_ATOMS: atom_id res chain seq x y z
N ASP A 1 4.61 -5.37 16.39
CA ASP A 1 5.70 -4.45 16.78
C ASP A 1 5.12 -3.28 17.52
N LEU A 2 5.82 -2.81 18.55
CA LEU A 2 5.46 -1.64 19.31
C LEU A 2 6.47 -0.53 19.00
N PHE A 3 6.02 0.58 18.41
CA PHE A 3 6.88 1.74 18.18
C PHE A 3 7.08 2.47 19.51
N VAL A 4 8.35 2.67 19.88
CA VAL A 4 8.74 3.31 21.16
C VAL A 4 9.31 4.70 20.93
N GLU A 5 9.99 4.92 19.79
CA GLU A 5 10.59 6.20 19.43
C GLU A 5 10.62 6.43 17.92
N VAL A 6 10.43 7.67 17.48
CA VAL A 6 10.61 8.14 16.10
C VAL A 6 11.33 9.49 16.12
N ASP A 7 12.48 9.58 15.45
CA ASP A 7 13.32 10.79 15.37
C ASP A 7 13.53 11.48 16.75
N GLY A 8 13.79 10.70 17.81
CA GLY A 8 13.98 11.21 19.18
C GLY A 8 12.68 11.46 19.96
N THR A 9 11.52 11.37 19.32
CA THR A 9 10.21 11.52 19.99
C THR A 9 9.75 10.18 20.51
N LYS A 10 9.59 10.06 21.84
CA LYS A 10 9.13 8.83 22.49
C LYS A 10 7.61 8.74 22.54
N PHE A 11 7.09 7.53 22.41
CA PHE A 11 5.67 7.23 22.49
C PHE A 11 5.41 6.20 23.58
N THR A 12 4.26 6.33 24.24
CA THR A 12 3.72 5.29 25.12
C THR A 12 2.32 4.93 24.65
N THR A 13 1.83 3.74 25.01
CA THR A 13 0.47 3.30 24.66
C THR A 13 -0.63 4.12 25.34
N LYS A 14 -0.29 4.99 26.29
CA LYS A 14 -1.23 5.89 26.97
C LYS A 14 -1.30 7.27 26.30
N ASP A 15 -0.19 7.71 25.70
CA ASP A 15 -0.02 9.11 25.28
C ASP A 15 -0.04 9.28 23.75
N ALA A 16 -0.05 8.18 22.99
CA ALA A 16 -0.04 8.22 21.54
C ALA A 16 -0.95 7.16 20.92
N THR A 17 -1.75 7.59 19.95
CA THR A 17 -2.52 6.69 19.10
C THR A 17 -1.67 6.20 17.92
N PRO A 18 -2.07 5.10 17.25
CA PRO A 18 -1.40 4.67 16.02
C PRO A 18 -1.34 5.76 14.94
N ASP A 19 -2.35 6.63 14.88
CA ASP A 19 -2.39 7.74 13.93
C ASP A 19 -1.35 8.82 14.26
N ASP A 20 -1.15 9.12 15.55
CA ASP A 20 -0.12 10.07 16.00
C ASP A 20 1.29 9.59 15.64
N VAL A 21 1.55 8.30 15.86
CA VAL A 21 2.83 7.68 15.48
C VAL A 21 2.99 7.67 13.95
N ALA A 22 1.94 7.35 13.21
CA ALA A 22 1.96 7.36 11.75
C ALA A 22 2.25 8.76 11.19
N LEU A 23 1.73 9.82 11.82
CA LEU A 23 2.04 11.20 11.44
C LEU A 23 3.53 11.53 11.59
N LYS A 24 4.19 11.01 12.63
CA LYS A 24 5.63 11.22 12.86
C LYS A 24 6.51 10.39 11.92
N LEU A 25 6.04 9.22 11.53
CA LEU A 25 6.71 8.37 10.53
C LEU A 25 6.62 8.96 9.11
N ARG A 26 5.53 9.66 8.79
CA ARG A 26 5.37 10.31 7.48
C ARG A 26 6.32 11.50 7.32
N GLY A 27 6.68 11.77 6.07
CA GLY A 27 7.58 12.85 5.72
C GLY A 27 7.93 12.82 4.23
N PRO A 28 8.76 13.76 3.76
CA PRO A 28 9.14 13.84 2.35
C PRO A 28 9.78 12.53 1.86
N GLY A 29 9.39 12.08 0.66
CA GLY A 29 10.03 10.93 0.02
C GLY A 29 11.53 11.17 -0.19
N GLY A 30 12.34 10.13 0.03
CA GLY A 30 13.80 10.18 0.01
C GLY A 30 14.46 10.61 1.32
N SER A 31 13.70 11.15 2.29
CA SER A 31 14.26 11.51 3.61
C SER A 31 14.46 10.27 4.51
N LYS A 32 15.29 10.40 5.55
CA LYS A 32 15.54 9.34 6.53
C LYS A 32 14.69 9.55 7.79
N VAL A 33 14.30 8.44 8.43
CA VAL A 33 13.62 8.41 9.73
C VAL A 33 14.30 7.38 10.63
N GLY A 34 14.64 7.80 11.84
CA GLY A 34 15.10 6.90 12.90
C GLY A 34 13.90 6.34 13.66
N VAL A 35 13.87 5.03 13.89
CA VAL A 35 12.77 4.34 14.55
C VAL A 35 13.31 3.32 15.53
N VAL A 36 12.86 3.41 16.77
CA VAL A 36 13.07 2.38 17.79
C VAL A 36 11.77 1.64 18.03
N MET A 37 11.79 0.32 17.90
CA MET A 37 10.63 -0.54 18.14
C MET A 37 10.95 -1.73 19.02
N GLU A 38 9.96 -2.20 19.76
CA GLU A 38 10.00 -3.46 20.47
C GLU A 38 9.34 -4.56 19.62
N ARG A 39 10.09 -5.63 19.35
CA ARG A 39 9.63 -6.81 18.62
C ARG A 39 10.12 -8.05 19.35
N ASN A 40 9.18 -8.92 19.73
CA ASN A 40 9.48 -10.16 20.45
C ASN A 40 10.32 -9.95 21.73
N GLY A 41 10.06 -8.87 22.47
CA GLY A 41 10.80 -8.52 23.69
C GLY A 41 12.22 -7.97 23.46
N GLN A 42 12.62 -7.74 22.21
CA GLN A 42 13.88 -7.08 21.86
C GLN A 42 13.63 -5.65 21.38
N THR A 43 14.48 -4.74 21.83
CA THR A 43 14.53 -3.37 21.30
C THR A 43 15.38 -3.36 20.04
N LEU A 44 14.80 -2.88 18.95
CA LEU A 44 15.44 -2.78 17.64
C LEU A 44 15.45 -1.32 17.20
N ASP A 45 16.57 -0.88 16.64
CA ASP A 45 16.78 0.47 16.11
C ASP A 45 17.04 0.41 14.61
N PHE A 46 16.32 1.23 13.84
CA PHE A 46 16.38 1.28 12.39
C PHE A 46 16.44 2.71 11.87
N ILE A 47 17.24 2.90 10.83
CA ILE A 47 17.17 4.08 9.97
C ILE A 47 16.49 3.66 8.66
N LEU A 48 15.25 4.10 8.48
CA LEU A 48 14.47 3.83 7.28
C LEU A 48 14.54 5.01 6.31
N THR A 49 14.43 4.74 5.00
CA THR A 49 14.27 5.78 3.98
C THR A 49 12.80 5.87 3.62
N ARG A 50 12.21 7.06 3.72
CA ARG A 50 10.81 7.31 3.36
C ARG A 50 10.64 7.17 1.86
N GLU A 51 9.68 6.38 1.42
CA GLU A 51 9.37 6.22 0.00
C GLU A 51 7.89 6.53 -0.25
N ALA A 52 7.59 7.10 -1.41
CA ALA A 52 6.22 7.26 -1.85
C ALA A 52 5.58 5.89 -2.04
N ILE A 53 4.56 5.58 -1.26
CA ILE A 53 3.83 4.32 -1.37
C ILE A 53 3.09 4.32 -2.71
N LYS A 54 3.64 3.62 -3.71
CA LYS A 54 2.92 3.29 -4.93
C LYS A 54 1.93 2.18 -4.61
N ILE A 55 0.69 2.56 -4.34
CA ILE A 55 -0.39 1.59 -4.11
C ILE A 55 -0.74 0.93 -5.45
N SER A 56 -0.06 -0.16 -5.79
CA SER A 56 -0.44 -1.02 -6.92
C SER A 56 -1.53 -2.01 -6.48
N SER A 57 -2.59 -1.52 -5.84
CA SER A 57 -3.66 -2.38 -5.29
C SER A 57 -4.53 -3.00 -6.37
N VAL A 58 -4.44 -2.50 -7.61
CA VAL A 58 -5.21 -2.96 -8.76
C VAL A 58 -4.32 -3.79 -9.67
N ARG A 59 -4.73 -5.03 -9.93
CA ARG A 59 -4.14 -5.89 -10.97
C ARG A 59 -5.20 -6.22 -12.00
N SER A 60 -4.83 -6.25 -13.28
CA SER A 60 -5.69 -6.78 -14.34
C SER A 60 -5.04 -7.96 -15.05
N TYR A 61 -5.85 -8.94 -15.41
CA TYR A 61 -5.42 -10.10 -16.19
C TYR A 61 -6.57 -10.65 -17.04
N MET A 62 -6.24 -11.46 -18.03
CA MET A 62 -7.22 -12.22 -18.79
C MET A 62 -7.49 -13.54 -18.09
N SER A 63 -8.76 -13.90 -17.94
CA SER A 63 -9.13 -15.21 -17.43
C SER A 63 -8.48 -16.29 -18.31
N PRO A 64 -7.73 -17.24 -17.73
CA PRO A 64 -7.11 -18.31 -18.50
C PRO A 64 -8.15 -19.25 -19.11
N THR A 65 -9.34 -19.32 -18.52
CA THR A 65 -10.49 -20.06 -19.03
C THR A 65 -11.53 -19.09 -19.61
N PRO A 66 -12.02 -19.35 -20.83
CA PRO A 66 -13.17 -18.64 -21.37
C PRO A 66 -14.40 -18.86 -20.48
N VAL A 67 -15.20 -17.82 -20.27
CA VAL A 67 -16.52 -17.95 -19.64
C VAL A 67 -17.53 -17.88 -20.78
N SER A 68 -18.35 -18.91 -20.94
CA SER A 68 -19.35 -18.99 -22.03
C SER A 68 -18.75 -18.80 -23.44
N GLY A 69 -17.52 -19.28 -23.65
CA GLY A 69 -16.82 -19.15 -24.94
C GLY A 69 -16.18 -17.78 -25.21
N GLN A 70 -16.27 -16.83 -24.28
CA GLN A 70 -15.73 -15.47 -24.43
C GLN A 70 -14.47 -15.25 -23.58
N LYS A 71 -13.58 -14.37 -24.06
CA LYS A 71 -12.41 -13.90 -23.30
C LYS A 71 -12.89 -12.89 -22.25
N VAL A 72 -12.69 -13.22 -20.97
CA VAL A 72 -13.11 -12.36 -19.84
C VAL A 72 -11.91 -11.72 -19.16
N GLY A 73 -11.99 -10.42 -18.96
CA GLY A 73 -10.96 -9.62 -18.31
C GLY A 73 -11.32 -9.44 -16.85
N VAL A 74 -10.36 -9.69 -15.97
CA VAL A 74 -10.55 -9.61 -14.54
C VAL A 74 -9.71 -8.46 -14.00
N VAL A 75 -10.36 -7.55 -13.27
CA VAL A 75 -9.68 -6.52 -12.47
C VAL A 75 -9.82 -6.90 -11.00
N ARG A 76 -8.68 -7.14 -10.34
CA ARG A 76 -8.61 -7.51 -8.92
C ARG A 76 -8.10 -6.33 -8.11
N ILE A 77 -8.88 -5.90 -7.13
CA ILE A 77 -8.54 -4.83 -6.18
C ILE A 77 -8.19 -5.47 -4.83
N LYS A 78 -6.95 -5.30 -4.38
CA LYS A 78 -6.46 -5.81 -3.09
C LYS A 78 -6.78 -4.88 -1.92
N SER A 79 -6.83 -3.58 -2.17
CA SER A 79 -7.17 -2.54 -1.20
C SER A 79 -7.67 -1.28 -1.89
N PHE A 80 -8.55 -0.55 -1.22
CA PHE A 80 -9.08 0.72 -1.71
C PHE A 80 -8.22 1.88 -1.17
N SER A 81 -7.90 2.81 -2.06
CA SER A 81 -7.12 4.02 -1.83
C SER A 81 -7.55 5.13 -2.79
N GLY A 82 -7.13 6.37 -2.56
CA GLY A 82 -7.50 7.52 -3.41
C GLY A 82 -7.16 7.36 -4.88
N THR A 83 -6.10 6.62 -5.23
CA THR A 83 -5.66 6.40 -6.62
C THR A 83 -6.30 5.17 -7.28
N THR A 84 -7.18 4.45 -6.58
CA THR A 84 -7.74 3.18 -7.06
C THR A 84 -8.63 3.37 -8.26
N ALA A 85 -9.44 4.43 -8.29
CA ALA A 85 -10.35 4.73 -9.39
C ALA A 85 -9.58 4.93 -10.71
N ASP A 86 -8.55 5.77 -10.69
CA ASP A 86 -7.69 6.03 -11.85
C ASP A 86 -6.99 4.76 -12.31
N THR A 87 -6.42 4.00 -11.37
CA THR A 87 -5.71 2.75 -11.69
C THR A 87 -6.65 1.69 -12.28
N VAL A 88 -7.91 1.61 -11.80
CA VAL A 88 -8.92 0.71 -12.39
C VAL A 88 -9.28 1.16 -13.80
N ALA A 89 -9.50 2.47 -14.02
CA ALA A 89 -9.84 3.00 -15.34
C ALA A 89 -8.74 2.71 -16.37
N GLU A 90 -7.46 2.94 -16.00
CA GLU A 90 -6.31 2.59 -16.82
C GLU A 90 -6.27 1.10 -17.16
N LYS A 91 -6.40 0.24 -16.14
CA LYS A 91 -6.32 -1.22 -16.30
C LYS A 91 -7.50 -1.78 -17.09
N LEU A 92 -8.68 -1.18 -16.99
CA LEU A 92 -9.85 -1.52 -17.79
C LEU A 92 -9.66 -1.12 -19.26
N ALA A 93 -9.08 0.06 -19.53
CA ALA A 93 -8.75 0.48 -20.88
C ALA A 93 -7.71 -0.43 -21.54
N GLU A 94 -6.69 -0.88 -20.79
CA GLU A 94 -5.73 -1.89 -21.25
C GLU A 94 -6.39 -3.23 -21.60
N LEU A 95 -7.34 -3.69 -20.78
CA LEU A 95 -8.09 -4.93 -21.06
C LEU A 95 -8.98 -4.78 -22.30
N LYS A 96 -9.70 -3.67 -22.46
CA LYS A 96 -10.51 -3.41 -23.66
C LYS A 96 -9.66 -3.44 -24.94
N LYS A 97 -8.47 -2.83 -24.92
CA LYS A 97 -7.50 -2.89 -26.04
C LYS A 97 -7.01 -4.30 -26.36
N LYS A 98 -6.98 -5.20 -25.37
CA LYS A 98 -6.59 -6.62 -25.54
C LYS A 98 -7.72 -7.51 -26.05
N GLY A 99 -8.85 -6.95 -26.48
CA GLY A 99 -9.93 -7.67 -27.15
C GLY A 99 -10.93 -8.31 -26.18
N THR A 100 -11.13 -7.68 -25.02
CA THR A 100 -12.08 -8.17 -24.02
C THR A 100 -13.43 -7.48 -24.21
N THR A 101 -14.49 -8.25 -24.38
CA THR A 101 -15.87 -7.76 -24.30
C THR A 101 -16.19 -7.45 -22.84
N ALA A 102 -16.33 -6.17 -22.53
CA ALA A 102 -16.94 -5.72 -21.28
C ALA A 102 -18.38 -5.39 -21.62
N ASP A 103 -19.31 -6.20 -21.11
CA ASP A 103 -20.74 -5.87 -21.04
C ASP A 103 -21.02 -5.25 -19.67
#